data_AF-A0A2X4HHV8-F1
#
_entry.id   AF-A0A2X4HHV8-F1
#
_cell.length_a   1.000
_cell.length_b   1.000
_cell.length_c   1.000
_cell.angle_alpha   90.00
_cell.angle_beta   90.00
_cell.angle_gamma   90.00
#
_symmetry.space_group_name_H-M   'P 1'
#
loop_
_entity.id
_entity.type
_entity.pdbx_description
1 polymer ?
#
loop_
_entity_poly.entity_id
_entity_poly.type
_entity_poly.pdbx_seq_one_letter_code
_entity_poly.pdbx_strand_id
1 'polypeptide(L)'
;MDFQEAVSGFEEISISTLEQKLNSEDTIIVFFGRSTCPYCRRFAPKLAQVAQEKALQVYFIDTDNLVDFEDIQDFRYQYGIKTVPGLLVGNTGSVEVVCDSSLSPTEIATFILGGAEK
;
A
#
# COMPACT_ATOMS: atom_id res chain seq x y z
N MET A 1 18.76 -1.82 3.66
CA MET A 1 17.32 -1.93 3.92
C MET A 1 16.78 -3.03 3.04
N ASP A 2 16.70 -4.21 3.63
CA ASP A 2 16.10 -5.39 3.02
C ASP A 2 14.57 -5.30 3.09
N PHE A 3 13.88 -6.08 2.27
CA PHE A 3 12.40 -6.11 2.27
C PHE A 3 11.84 -6.39 3.67
N GLN A 4 12.46 -7.31 4.42
CA GLN A 4 12.04 -7.66 5.77
C GLN A 4 12.16 -6.48 6.76
N GLU A 5 13.21 -5.67 6.67
CA GLU A 5 13.34 -4.46 7.49
C GLU A 5 12.28 -3.41 7.12
N ALA A 6 11.99 -3.28 5.82
CA ALA A 6 11.00 -2.33 5.32
C ALA A 6 9.59 -2.70 5.81
N VAL A 7 9.19 -3.97 5.66
CA VAL A 7 7.88 -4.44 6.11
C VAL A 7 7.78 -4.59 7.62
N SER A 8 8.89 -4.64 8.35
CA SER A 8 8.86 -4.65 9.82
C SER A 8 8.31 -3.35 10.41
N GLY A 9 8.31 -2.25 9.65
CA GLY A 9 7.65 -1.00 10.02
C GLY A 9 6.22 -0.88 9.51
N PHE A 10 5.71 -1.88 8.79
CA PHE A 10 4.36 -1.88 8.25
C PHE A 10 3.43 -2.74 9.10
N GLU A 11 2.18 -2.29 9.25
CA GLU A 11 1.14 -3.08 9.92
C GLU A 11 0.44 -3.97 8.90
N GLU A 12 0.58 -5.29 9.05
CA GLU A 12 -0.11 -6.24 8.19
C GLU A 12 -1.59 -6.28 8.55
N ILE A 13 -2.47 -6.01 7.57
CA ILE A 13 -3.92 -5.97 7.77
C ILE A 13 -4.67 -6.74 6.69
N SER A 14 -5.89 -7.13 7.02
CA SER A 14 -6.87 -7.72 6.10
C SER A 14 -7.66 -6.64 5.34
N ILE A 15 -8.30 -7.03 4.23
CA ILE A 15 -9.15 -6.13 3.44
C ILE A 15 -10.31 -5.58 4.28
N SER A 16 -10.89 -6.40 5.15
CA SER A 16 -11.95 -5.96 6.04
C SER A 16 -11.51 -4.82 6.97
N THR A 17 -10.30 -4.92 7.55
CA THR A 17 -9.72 -3.86 8.40
C THR A 17 -9.38 -2.62 7.57
N LEU A 18 -8.90 -2.83 6.35
CA LEU A 18 -8.63 -1.76 5.41
C LEU A 18 -9.89 -0.93 5.14
N GLU A 19 -10.99 -1.58 4.75
CA GLU A 19 -12.25 -0.91 4.46
C GLU A 19 -12.80 -0.17 5.68
N GLN A 20 -12.70 -0.76 6.88
CA GLN A 20 -13.07 -0.08 8.13
C GLN A 20 -12.27 1.20 8.34
N LYS A 21 -10.96 1.18 8.07
CA LYS A 21 -10.09 2.35 8.19
C LYS A 21 -10.36 3.40 7.12
N LEU A 22 -10.60 2.99 5.87
CA LEU A 22 -11.04 3.88 4.79
C LEU A 22 -12.34 4.61 5.13
N ASN A 23 -13.28 3.92 5.78
CA ASN A 23 -14.54 4.52 6.24
C ASN A 23 -14.37 5.44 7.46
N SER A 24 -13.25 5.34 8.18
CA SER A 24 -12.99 6.14 9.39
C SER A 24 -12.43 7.54 9.10
N GLU A 25 -12.43 7.97 7.83
CA GLU A 25 -12.00 9.30 7.34
C GLU A 25 -10.51 9.64 7.53
N ASP A 26 -9.68 8.69 7.99
CA ASP A 26 -8.24 8.84 8.13
C ASP A 26 -7.48 8.55 6.82
N THR A 27 -6.41 9.30 6.57
CA THR A 27 -5.48 9.00 5.48
C THR A 27 -4.71 7.73 5.78
N ILE A 28 -4.87 6.71 4.94
CA ILE A 28 -4.22 5.42 5.09
C ILE A 28 -3.49 5.00 3.82
N ILE A 29 -2.32 4.40 4.00
CA ILE A 29 -1.44 4.00 2.90
C ILE A 29 -1.30 2.49 2.96
N VAL A 30 -1.51 1.82 1.84
CA VAL A 30 -1.61 0.37 1.80
C VAL A 30 -0.79 -0.16 0.65
N PHE A 31 0.13 -1.05 0.96
CA PHE A 31 0.99 -1.69 0.00
C PHE A 31 0.53 -3.12 -0.26
N PHE A 32 0.10 -3.36 -1.50
CA PHE A 32 -0.24 -4.67 -2.02
C PHE A 32 1.01 -5.31 -2.62
N GLY A 33 1.53 -6.31 -1.93
CA GLY A 33 2.75 -6.98 -2.34
C GLY A 33 2.75 -8.46 -2.00
N ARG A 34 3.86 -9.11 -2.31
CA ARG A 34 4.19 -10.44 -1.80
C ARG A 34 5.69 -10.54 -1.63
N SER A 35 6.12 -11.20 -0.56
CA SER A 35 7.55 -11.41 -0.25
C SER A 35 8.30 -12.12 -1.38
N THR A 36 7.60 -12.96 -2.14
CA THR A 36 8.14 -13.75 -3.25
C THR A 36 8.37 -12.94 -4.53
N CYS A 37 7.84 -11.71 -4.63
CA CYS A 37 7.97 -10.89 -5.84
C CYS A 37 9.23 -10.01 -5.80
N PRO A 38 10.16 -10.14 -6.78
CA PRO A 38 11.38 -9.34 -6.82
C PRO A 38 11.11 -7.83 -6.96
N TYR A 39 10.00 -7.45 -7.59
CA TYR A 39 9.59 -6.05 -7.74
C TYR A 39 9.08 -5.45 -6.44
N CYS A 40 8.30 -6.20 -5.65
CA CYS A 40 7.85 -5.77 -4.32
C CYS A 40 9.05 -5.55 -3.38
N ARG A 41 10.07 -6.42 -3.46
CA ARG A 41 11.31 -6.27 -2.69
C ARG A 41 12.09 -4.99 -3.00
N ARG A 42 11.95 -4.45 -4.21
CA ARG A 42 12.55 -3.16 -4.60
C ARG A 42 11.70 -1.96 -4.19
N PHE A 43 10.39 -2.15 -4.05
CA PHE A 43 9.45 -1.07 -3.73
C PHE A 43 9.31 -0.85 -2.22
N ALA A 44 9.18 -1.92 -1.43
CA ALA A 44 9.01 -1.84 0.02
C ALA A 44 10.03 -0.94 0.73
N PRO A 45 11.36 -1.04 0.49
CA PRO A 45 12.32 -0.16 1.17
C PRO A 45 12.17 1.31 0.78
N LYS A 46 11.74 1.62 -0.44
CA LYS A 46 11.46 3.00 -0.86
C LYS A 46 10.25 3.56 -0.09
N LEU A 47 9.20 2.76 0.03
CA LEU A 47 8.00 3.13 0.78
C LEU A 47 8.31 3.28 2.28
N ALA A 48 9.10 2.37 2.86
CA ALA A 48 9.48 2.43 4.27
C ALA A 48 10.30 3.69 4.59
N GLN A 49 11.20 4.08 3.69
CA GLN A 49 11.96 5.33 3.84
C GLN A 49 11.02 6.54 3.89
N VAL A 50 10.07 6.64 2.95
CA VAL A 50 9.07 7.72 2.93
C VAL A 50 8.20 7.70 4.18
N ALA A 51 7.75 6.52 4.60
CA ALA A 51 6.93 6.35 5.79
C ALA A 51 7.66 6.79 7.05
N GLN A 52 8.93 6.43 7.21
CA GLN A 52 9.77 6.84 8.33
C GLN A 52 10.07 8.35 8.29
N GLU A 53 10.41 8.91 7.13
CA GLU A 53 10.68 10.34 6.98
C GLU A 53 9.46 11.22 7.27
N LYS A 54 8.27 10.73 6.95
CA LYS A 54 7.00 11.46 7.10
C LYS A 54 6.18 11.03 8.31
N ALA A 55 6.68 10.06 9.10
CA ALA A 55 5.95 9.42 10.20
C ALA A 55 4.53 8.96 9.81
N LEU A 56 4.40 8.36 8.62
CA LEU A 56 3.14 7.87 8.08
C LEU A 56 2.91 6.41 8.43
N GLN A 57 1.67 6.06 8.71
CA GLN A 57 1.29 4.67 8.98
C GLN A 57 1.03 3.95 7.66
N VAL A 58 1.89 2.98 7.35
CA VAL A 58 1.79 2.16 6.15
C VAL A 58 1.33 0.77 6.53
N TYR A 59 0.32 0.32 5.81
CA TYR A 59 -0.29 -0.98 5.90
C TYR A 59 0.26 -1.90 4.83
N PHE A 60 0.48 -3.15 5.18
CA PHE A 60 0.91 -4.17 4.24
C PHE A 60 -0.20 -5.19 4.04
N ILE A 61 -0.49 -5.52 2.78
CA ILE A 61 -1.41 -6.60 2.43
C ILE A 61 -0.65 -7.60 1.57
N ASP A 62 -0.47 -8.80 2.12
CA ASP A 62 0.11 -9.89 1.38
C ASP A 62 -0.93 -10.47 0.42
N THR A 63 -0.69 -10.28 -0.87
CA THR A 63 -1.58 -10.76 -1.95
C THR A 63 -1.54 -12.27 -2.18
N ASP A 64 -0.63 -12.97 -1.50
CA ASP A 64 -0.55 -14.44 -1.45
C ASP A 64 -1.30 -14.99 -0.22
N ASN A 65 -1.85 -14.11 0.63
CA ASN A 65 -2.58 -14.53 1.82
C ASN A 65 -3.86 -15.27 1.43
N LEU A 66 -3.87 -16.57 1.70
CA LEU A 66 -4.96 -17.49 1.37
C LEU A 66 -6.25 -17.21 2.17
N VAL A 67 -6.13 -16.57 3.34
CA VAL A 67 -7.28 -16.28 4.22
C VAL A 67 -8.13 -15.15 3.64
N ASP A 68 -7.50 -14.09 3.14
CA ASP A 68 -8.13 -12.91 2.54
C ASP A 68 -8.14 -12.97 1.01
N PHE A 69 -7.88 -14.15 0.41
CA PHE A 69 -7.66 -14.25 -1.04
C PHE A 69 -8.87 -13.78 -1.84
N GLU A 70 -10.09 -14.15 -1.42
CA GLU A 70 -11.33 -13.74 -2.08
C GLU A 70 -11.53 -12.22 -1.98
N ASP A 71 -11.42 -11.64 -0.79
CA ASP A 71 -11.56 -10.20 -0.56
C ASP A 71 -10.48 -9.39 -1.28
N ILE A 72 -9.22 -9.84 -1.25
CA ILE A 72 -8.11 -9.22 -1.98
C ILE A 72 -8.42 -9.25 -3.47
N GLN A 73 -8.93 -10.37 -3.98
CA GLN A 73 -9.24 -10.49 -5.40
C GLN A 73 -10.42 -9.59 -5.81
N ASP A 74 -11.47 -9.51 -5.00
CA ASP A 74 -12.61 -8.61 -5.23
C ASP A 74 -12.17 -7.15 -5.16
N PHE A 75 -11.42 -6.77 -4.12
CA PHE A 75 -10.89 -5.42 -3.95
C PHE A 75 -9.97 -5.04 -5.12
N ARG A 76 -9.09 -5.94 -5.55
CA ARG A 76 -8.26 -5.72 -6.75
C ARG A 76 -9.10 -5.59 -8.01
N TYR A 77 -10.23 -6.26 -8.11
CA TYR A 77 -11.15 -6.14 -9.23
C TYR A 77 -11.91 -4.80 -9.20
N GLN A 78 -12.46 -4.42 -8.03
CA GLN A 78 -13.14 -3.15 -7.75
C GLN A 78 -12.26 -1.95 -8.11
N TYR A 79 -11.00 -1.96 -7.66
CA TYR A 79 -10.04 -0.87 -7.84
C TYR A 79 -9.13 -1.02 -9.06
N GLY A 80 -9.29 -2.08 -9.87
CA GLY A 80 -8.53 -2.28 -11.12
C GLY A 80 -7.05 -2.67 -10.95
N ILE A 81 -6.65 -3.20 -9.79
CA ILE A 81 -5.28 -3.64 -9.46
C ILE A 81 -4.97 -4.99 -10.12
N LYS A 82 -4.72 -4.97 -11.44
CA LYS A 82 -4.42 -6.19 -12.23
C LYS A 82 -3.03 -6.78 -11.95
N THR A 83 -2.07 -5.96 -11.53
CA THR A 83 -0.66 -6.38 -11.38
C THR A 83 -0.09 -5.94 -10.05
N VAL A 84 0.73 -6.79 -9.43
CA VAL A 84 1.57 -6.42 -8.27
C VAL A 84 2.96 -6.05 -8.75
N PRO A 85 3.63 -5.04 -8.15
CA PRO A 85 3.24 -4.31 -6.93
C PRO A 85 2.15 -3.25 -7.16
N GLY A 86 1.25 -3.11 -6.18
CA GLY A 86 0.25 -2.04 -6.14
C GLY A 86 0.38 -1.24 -4.84
N LEU A 87 0.27 0.08 -4.92
CA LEU A 87 0.17 0.98 -3.78
C LEU A 87 -1.20 1.64 -3.84
N LEU A 88 -1.91 1.63 -2.73
CA LEU A 88 -3.17 2.32 -2.54
C LEU A 88 -2.99 3.38 -1.47
N VAL A 89 -3.60 4.53 -1.70
CA VAL A 89 -3.71 5.61 -0.73
C VAL A 89 -5.18 5.92 -0.57
N GLY A 90 -5.74 5.65 0.60
CA GLY A 90 -7.05 6.11 1.00
C GLY A 90 -6.91 7.46 1.65
N ASN A 91 -7.62 8.46 1.17
CA ASN A 91 -7.74 9.77 1.78
C ASN A 91 -9.23 10.06 2.06
N THR A 92 -9.53 11.08 2.87
CA THR A 92 -10.92 11.46 3.24
C THR A 92 -11.78 11.68 1.99
N GLY A 93 -12.56 10.66 1.60
CA GLY A 93 -13.45 10.67 0.43
C GLY A 93 -12.83 10.30 -0.92
N SER A 94 -11.53 9.96 -1.01
CA SER A 94 -10.85 9.62 -2.26
C SER A 94 -9.91 8.43 -2.10
N VAL A 95 -9.97 7.45 -3.00
CA VAL A 95 -9.06 6.30 -3.01
C VAL A 95 -8.24 6.34 -4.28
N GLU A 96 -6.93 6.44 -4.16
CA GLU A 96 -6.00 6.44 -5.27
C GLU A 96 -5.19 5.15 -5.27
N VAL A 97 -5.02 4.57 -6.46
CA VAL A 97 -4.28 3.33 -6.67
C VAL A 97 -3.23 3.57 -7.74
N VAL A 98 -2.00 3.15 -7.46
CA VAL A 98 -0.89 3.17 -8.41
C VAL A 98 -0.23 1.79 -8.48
N CYS A 99 -0.13 1.26 -9.69
CA CYS A 99 0.40 -0.08 -9.96
C CYS A 99 1.77 0.01 -10.65
N ASP A 100 2.69 0.79 -10.08
CA ASP A 100 3.92 1.15 -10.77
C ASP A 100 5.18 0.86 -9.94
N SER A 101 5.88 -0.21 -10.30
CA SER A 101 7.10 -0.67 -9.61
C SER A 101 8.31 0.27 -9.79
N SER A 102 8.21 1.19 -10.75
CA SER A 102 9.29 2.10 -11.14
C SER A 102 9.33 3.38 -10.32
N LEU A 103 8.33 3.65 -9.47
CA LEU A 103 8.25 4.88 -8.70
C LEU A 103 9.47 5.07 -7.80
N SER A 104 9.88 6.33 -7.69
CA SER A 104 10.91 6.77 -6.76
C SER A 104 10.29 7.07 -5.39
N PRO A 105 11.06 7.02 -4.29
CA PRO A 105 10.55 7.39 -2.96
C PRO A 105 9.90 8.79 -2.97
N THR A 106 10.47 9.75 -3.70
CA THR A 106 9.91 11.09 -3.85
C THR A 106 8.56 11.11 -4.57
N GLU A 107 8.38 10.27 -5.58
CA GLU A 107 7.11 10.13 -6.31
C GLU A 107 6.04 9.51 -5.41
N ILE A 108 6.42 8.48 -4.64
CA ILE A 108 5.54 7.84 -3.64
C ILE A 108 5.11 8.87 -2.59
N ALA A 109 6.05 9.64 -2.06
CA ALA A 109 5.76 10.71 -1.10
C ALA A 109 4.82 11.76 -1.70
N THR A 110 5.07 12.17 -2.94
CA THR A 110 4.24 13.14 -3.66
C THR A 110 2.85 12.59 -3.93
N PHE A 111 2.72 11.31 -4.24
CA PHE A 111 1.42 10.66 -4.45
C PHE A 111 0.61 10.64 -3.14
N ILE A 112 1.25 10.25 -2.03
CA ILE A 112 0.61 10.21 -0.72
C ILE A 112 0.21 11.61 -0.24
N LEU A 113 1.06 12.62 -0.43
CA LEU A 113 0.83 13.99 0.04
C LEU A 113 -0.03 14.82 -0.92
N GLY A 114 0.10 14.58 -2.23
CA GLY A 114 -0.62 15.31 -3.29
C GLY A 114 -2.08 14.92 -3.41
N GLY A 115 -2.46 13.71 -2.95
CA GLY A 115 -3.86 13.30 -2.79
C GLY A 115 -4.61 14.09 -1.70
N ALA A 116 -3.90 14.86 -0.87
CA ALA A 116 -4.49 15.70 0.19
C ALA A 116 -4.69 17.19 -0.20
N GLU A 117 -4.31 17.61 -1.43
CA GLU A 117 -4.39 19.01 -1.86
C GLU A 117 -5.63 19.38 -2.72
N LYS A 118 -6.78 18.72 -2.53
CA LYS A 118 -8.04 19.18 -3.14
C LYS A 118 -9.18 19.36 -2.15
#